data_AF-A0A318SFI1-F1
#
_entry.id   AF-A0A318SFI1-F1
#
_cell.length_a   1.000
_cell.length_b   1.000
_cell.length_c   1.000
_cell.angle_alpha   90.00
_cell.angle_beta   90.00
_cell.angle_gamma   90.00
#
_symmetry.space_group_name_H-M   'P 1'
#
loop_
_entity.id
_entity.type
_entity.pdbx_description
1 polymer ?
#
loop_
_entity_poly.entity_id
_entity_poly.type
_entity_poly.pdbx_seq_one_letter_code
_entity_poly.pdbx_strand_id
1 'polypeptide(L)'
;MWRPRRLTRPQLEERRLAAVPMLEARRPLPEIAAELGVHRHTVEKWSMKYNHGGPDALKRTVSSGRPPRLTPEQEQQLLDALALGCAHHGFPAEQWTMKRVCVVVERLFGVKYHVDGLRPKMRALGLTPQKPTKRAIERDDEQIETFAKETLPEIKKSRS
;
A
#
# COMPACT_ATOMS: atom_id res chain seq x y z
N MET A 1 -20.17 -20.47 -28.06
CA MET A 1 -20.53 -20.00 -26.71
C MET A 1 -19.26 -19.77 -25.90
N TRP A 2 -18.81 -18.53 -25.77
CA TRP A 2 -17.60 -18.17 -25.01
C TRP A 2 -17.92 -18.20 -23.50
N ARG A 3 -17.27 -19.10 -22.75
CA ARG A 3 -17.44 -19.28 -21.29
C ARG A 3 -16.05 -19.44 -20.64
N PRO A 4 -15.35 -18.35 -20.31
CA PRO A 4 -14.03 -18.44 -19.71
C PRO A 4 -14.10 -19.13 -18.33
N ARG A 5 -13.12 -20.00 -18.02
CA ARG A 5 -13.05 -20.73 -16.74
C ARG A 5 -12.95 -19.81 -15.51
N ARG A 6 -12.37 -18.63 -15.69
CA ARG A 6 -12.26 -17.57 -14.66
C ARG A 6 -12.57 -16.24 -15.31
N LEU A 7 -13.40 -15.45 -14.65
CA LEU A 7 -13.67 -14.07 -15.04
C LEU A 7 -12.72 -13.13 -14.29
N THR A 8 -12.26 -12.09 -14.97
CA THR A 8 -11.51 -11.01 -14.32
C THR A 8 -12.40 -10.24 -13.34
N ARG A 9 -11.81 -9.42 -12.46
CA ARG A 9 -12.59 -8.59 -11.53
C ARG A 9 -13.60 -7.67 -12.24
N PRO A 10 -13.25 -6.98 -13.35
CA PRO A 10 -14.22 -6.23 -14.16
C PRO A 10 -15.33 -7.11 -14.74
N GLN A 11 -15.00 -8.26 -15.31
CA GLN A 11 -16.00 -9.16 -15.89
C GLN A 11 -16.98 -9.73 -14.85
N LEU A 12 -16.54 -9.94 -13.61
CA LEU A 12 -17.42 -10.32 -12.50
C LEU A 12 -18.37 -9.20 -12.09
N GLU A 13 -17.96 -7.94 -12.26
CA GLU A 13 -18.80 -6.77 -12.03
C GLU A 13 -19.79 -6.58 -13.17
N GLU A 14 -19.35 -6.63 -14.42
CA GLU A 14 -20.23 -6.59 -15.61
C GLU A 14 -21.36 -7.62 -15.50
N ARG A 15 -21.03 -8.88 -15.18
CA ARG A 15 -22.02 -9.93 -15.00
C ARG A 15 -22.99 -9.65 -13.85
N ARG A 16 -22.54 -8.97 -12.79
CA ARG A 16 -23.39 -8.58 -11.66
C ARG A 16 -24.33 -7.44 -12.05
N LEU A 17 -23.81 -6.45 -12.77
CA LEU A 17 -24.59 -5.30 -13.25
C LEU A 17 -25.60 -5.71 -14.33
N ALA A 18 -25.32 -6.73 -15.13
CA ALA A 18 -26.29 -7.31 -16.06
C ALA A 18 -27.55 -7.87 -15.37
N ALA A 19 -27.50 -8.18 -14.07
CA ALA A 19 -28.67 -8.58 -13.31
C ALA A 19 -29.61 -7.41 -12.95
N VAL A 20 -29.12 -6.16 -12.94
CA VAL A 20 -29.89 -4.97 -12.53
C VAL A 20 -31.22 -4.84 -13.29
N PRO A 21 -31.24 -4.76 -14.63
CA PRO A 21 -32.51 -4.61 -15.36
C PRO A 21 -33.47 -5.79 -15.16
N MET A 22 -32.94 -6.99 -14.91
CA MET A 22 -33.76 -8.18 -14.64
C MET A 22 -34.38 -8.15 -13.24
N LEU A 23 -33.65 -7.61 -12.26
CA LEU A 23 -34.14 -7.38 -10.90
C LEU A 23 -35.16 -6.24 -10.86
N GLU A 24 -34.94 -5.16 -11.61
CA GLU A 24 -35.91 -4.06 -11.80
C GLU A 24 -37.22 -4.56 -12.41
N ALA A 25 -37.13 -5.41 -13.43
CA ALA A 25 -38.27 -6.08 -14.03
C ALA A 25 -38.91 -7.17 -13.15
N ARG A 26 -38.39 -7.40 -11.93
CA ARG A 26 -38.85 -8.41 -10.97
C ARG A 26 -38.90 -9.84 -11.55
N ARG A 27 -37.97 -10.17 -12.44
CA ARG A 27 -37.87 -11.52 -13.01
C ARG A 27 -37.56 -12.55 -11.92
N PRO A 28 -38.04 -13.80 -12.05
CA PRO A 28 -37.72 -14.87 -11.11
C PRO A 28 -36.21 -15.11 -11.00
N LEU A 29 -35.69 -15.18 -9.76
CA LEU A 29 -34.25 -15.39 -9.50
C LEU A 29 -33.65 -16.62 -10.20
N PRO A 30 -34.35 -17.77 -10.33
CA PRO A 30 -33.82 -18.93 -11.06
C PRO A 30 -33.59 -18.65 -12.55
N GLU A 31 -34.43 -17.82 -13.16
CA GLU A 31 -34.34 -17.45 -14.58
C GLU A 31 -33.13 -16.55 -14.83
N ILE A 32 -32.96 -15.54 -13.98
CA ILE A 32 -31.78 -14.65 -13.97
C ILE A 32 -30.49 -15.47 -13.79
N ALA A 33 -30.52 -16.46 -12.90
CA ALA A 33 -29.36 -17.32 -12.63
C ALA A 33 -28.97 -18.17 -13.85
N ALA A 34 -29.96 -18.74 -14.54
CA ALA A 34 -29.75 -19.51 -15.76
C ALA A 34 -29.19 -18.65 -16.89
N GLU A 35 -29.73 -17.44 -17.08
CA GLU A 35 -29.29 -16.51 -18.11
C GLU A 35 -27.85 -16.01 -17.89
N LEU A 36 -27.51 -15.66 -16.64
CA LEU A 36 -26.18 -15.14 -16.28
C LEU A 36 -25.15 -16.24 -15.99
N GLY A 37 -25.56 -17.52 -16.00
CA GLY A 37 -24.67 -18.65 -15.74
C GLY A 37 -24.07 -18.62 -14.33
N VAL A 38 -24.90 -18.31 -13.32
CA VAL A 38 -24.53 -18.28 -11.90
C VAL A 38 -25.47 -19.16 -11.08
N HIS A 39 -25.11 -19.46 -9.83
CA HIS A 39 -25.99 -20.20 -8.93
C HIS A 39 -27.14 -19.30 -8.43
N ARG A 40 -28.34 -19.87 -8.21
CA ARG A 40 -29.52 -19.12 -7.69
C ARG A 40 -29.19 -18.29 -6.45
N HIS A 41 -28.47 -18.88 -5.50
CA HIS A 41 -28.06 -18.21 -4.25
C HIS A 41 -27.17 -16.98 -4.49
N THR A 42 -26.41 -16.95 -5.59
CA THR A 42 -25.62 -15.76 -5.97
C THR A 42 -26.54 -14.60 -6.37
N VAL A 43 -27.58 -14.88 -7.15
CA VAL A 43 -28.57 -13.87 -7.56
C VAL A 43 -29.40 -13.39 -6.37
N GLU A 44 -29.76 -14.30 -5.45
CA GLU A 44 -30.43 -13.94 -4.19
C GLU A 44 -29.62 -12.93 -3.37
N LYS A 45 -28.30 -13.13 -3.24
CA LYS A 45 -27.41 -12.15 -2.60
C LYS A 45 -27.36 -10.82 -3.33
N TRP A 46 -27.42 -10.84 -4.66
CA TRP A 46 -27.46 -9.60 -5.45
C TRP A 46 -28.78 -8.87 -5.27
N SER A 47 -29.90 -9.58 -5.27
CA SER A 47 -31.24 -9.02 -5.00
C SER A 47 -31.29 -8.36 -3.62
N MET A 48 -30.79 -9.02 -2.56
CA MET A 48 -30.74 -8.41 -1.23
C MET A 48 -29.90 -7.13 -1.19
N LYS A 49 -28.74 -7.10 -1.85
CA LYS A 49 -27.91 -5.89 -1.94
C LYS A 49 -28.58 -4.79 -2.75
N TYR A 50 -29.19 -5.15 -3.87
CA TYR A 50 -29.94 -4.25 -4.72
C TYR A 50 -31.11 -3.61 -3.97
N ASN A 51 -31.87 -4.39 -3.20
CA ASN A 51 -32.99 -3.87 -2.40
C ASN A 51 -32.54 -2.89 -1.31
N HIS A 52 -31.30 -3.00 -0.82
CA HIS A 52 -30.77 -2.12 0.22
C HIS A 52 -30.11 -0.85 -0.32
N GLY A 53 -29.42 -0.92 -1.48
CA GLY A 53 -28.60 0.20 -1.97
C GLY A 53 -28.66 0.41 -3.48
N GLY A 54 -29.69 -0.12 -4.15
CA GLY A 54 -29.95 0.07 -5.57
C GLY A 54 -28.88 -0.56 -6.49
N PRO A 55 -28.83 -0.11 -7.77
CA PRO A 55 -27.85 -0.58 -8.75
C PRO A 55 -26.39 -0.40 -8.30
N ASP A 56 -26.09 0.68 -7.58
CA ASP A 56 -24.73 1.01 -7.15
C ASP A 56 -24.18 0.03 -6.12
N ALA A 57 -25.03 -0.60 -5.30
CA ALA A 57 -24.63 -1.65 -4.36
C ALA A 57 -24.08 -2.92 -5.03
N LEU A 58 -24.32 -3.08 -6.34
CA LEU A 58 -23.79 -4.16 -7.15
C LEU A 58 -22.48 -3.81 -7.84
N LYS A 59 -22.07 -2.54 -7.87
CA LYS A 59 -20.74 -2.15 -8.37
C LYS A 59 -19.65 -2.76 -7.50
N ARG A 60 -18.47 -2.93 -8.08
CA ARG A 60 -17.30 -3.42 -7.37
C ARG A 60 -16.82 -2.35 -6.39
N THR A 61 -16.72 -2.71 -5.13
CA THR A 61 -15.93 -1.95 -4.18
C THR A 61 -14.44 -2.25 -4.40
N VAL A 62 -13.64 -1.20 -4.63
CA VAL A 62 -12.18 -1.33 -4.57
C VAL A 62 -11.80 -1.39 -3.09
N SER A 63 -11.46 -2.57 -2.60
CA SER A 63 -10.82 -2.69 -1.29
C SER A 63 -9.46 -2.02 -1.37
N SER A 64 -9.21 -1.04 -0.50
CA SER A 64 -7.94 -0.30 -0.38
C SER A 64 -6.78 -1.16 0.17
N GLY A 65 -7.03 -2.45 0.42
CA GLY A 65 -6.03 -3.36 0.97
C GLY A 65 -5.67 -3.02 2.41
N ARG A 66 -4.57 -3.63 2.91
CA ARG A 66 -4.01 -3.27 4.22
C ARG A 66 -3.44 -1.84 4.13
N PRO A 67 -3.71 -0.96 5.10
CA PRO A 67 -3.12 0.37 5.09
C PRO A 67 -1.58 0.29 5.01
N PRO A 68 -0.93 1.20 4.28
CA PRO A 68 0.52 1.24 4.21
C PRO A 68 1.08 1.48 5.62
N ARG A 69 2.23 0.85 5.94
CA ARG A 69 2.81 1.01 7.29
C ARG A 69 3.47 2.37 7.53
N LEU A 70 3.73 3.14 6.46
CA LEU A 70 4.14 4.54 6.54
C LEU A 70 3.13 5.38 5.78
N THR A 71 2.70 6.48 6.39
CA THR A 71 1.85 7.50 5.75
C THR A 71 2.66 8.31 4.73
N PRO A 72 2.01 9.02 3.79
CA PRO A 72 2.71 9.90 2.85
C PRO A 72 3.60 10.94 3.54
N GLU A 73 3.16 11.47 4.68
CA GLU A 73 3.92 12.44 5.48
C GLU A 73 5.18 11.80 6.07
N GLN A 74 5.06 10.56 6.58
CA GLN A 74 6.21 9.80 7.07
C GLN A 74 7.17 9.39 5.94
N GLU A 75 6.66 9.18 4.73
CA GLU A 75 7.53 8.98 3.56
C GLU A 75 8.35 10.23 3.26
N GLN A 76 7.74 11.42 3.29
CA GLN A 76 8.46 12.66 3.06
C GLN A 76 9.49 12.93 4.17
N GLN A 77 9.10 12.78 5.44
CA GLN A 77 10.01 12.89 6.58
C GLN A 77 11.19 11.92 6.48
N LEU A 78 10.96 10.71 5.95
CA LEU A 78 12.04 9.77 5.68
C LEU A 78 12.98 10.28 4.59
N LEU A 79 12.47 10.84 3.49
CA LEU A 79 13.31 11.41 2.43
C LEU A 79 14.18 12.55 2.97
N ASP A 80 13.59 13.45 3.75
CA ASP A 80 14.31 14.58 4.36
C ASP A 80 15.38 14.07 5.33
N ALA A 81 15.06 13.07 6.16
CA ALA A 81 16.03 12.44 7.05
C ALA A 81 17.18 11.76 6.27
N LEU A 82 16.90 11.11 5.14
CA LEU A 82 17.93 10.47 4.33
C LEU A 82 18.83 11.49 3.62
N ALA A 83 18.32 12.69 3.34
CA ALA A 83 19.09 13.80 2.75
C ALA A 83 20.19 14.32 3.70
N LEU A 84 19.98 14.23 5.02
CA LEU A 84 20.99 14.56 6.04
C LEU A 84 22.23 13.63 6.00
N GLY A 85 22.13 12.52 5.27
CA GLY A 85 23.25 11.59 5.05
C GLY A 85 23.46 10.59 6.19
N CYS A 86 24.21 9.53 5.90
CA CYS A 86 24.41 8.41 6.82
C CYS A 86 25.13 8.80 8.13
N ALA A 87 26.06 9.75 8.07
CA ALA A 87 26.84 10.17 9.23
C ALA A 87 25.97 10.83 10.30
N HIS A 88 24.99 11.66 9.89
CA HIS A 88 24.01 12.27 10.78
C HIS A 88 23.22 11.23 11.59
N HIS A 89 22.91 10.07 10.97
CA HIS A 89 22.21 8.95 11.61
C HIS A 89 23.13 7.98 12.37
N GLY A 90 24.40 8.35 12.56
CA GLY A 90 25.39 7.59 13.33
C GLY A 90 25.98 6.39 12.58
N PHE A 91 25.92 6.37 11.24
CA PHE A 91 26.56 5.33 10.45
C PHE A 91 27.96 5.77 9.97
N PRO A 92 28.98 4.91 10.10
CA PRO A 92 30.38 5.27 9.82
C PRO A 92 30.72 5.44 8.33
N ALA A 93 29.83 5.04 7.42
CA ALA A 93 30.07 5.18 5.99
C ALA A 93 28.93 5.99 5.35
N GLU A 94 29.26 6.86 4.40
CA GLU A 94 28.34 7.83 3.78
C GLU A 94 27.25 7.20 2.89
N GLN A 95 27.35 5.90 2.58
CA GLN A 95 26.46 5.23 1.63
C GLN A 95 25.20 4.66 2.30
N TRP A 96 24.03 5.02 1.75
CA TRP A 96 22.77 4.41 2.18
C TRP A 96 22.67 2.96 1.70
N THR A 97 22.41 2.06 2.64
CA THR A 97 22.00 0.68 2.35
C THR A 97 20.58 0.47 2.84
N MET A 98 19.81 -0.42 2.22
CA MET A 98 18.43 -0.66 2.66
C MET A 98 18.32 -1.13 4.12
N LYS A 99 19.34 -1.83 4.64
CA LYS A 99 19.42 -2.18 6.05
C LYS A 99 19.48 -0.93 6.94
N ARG A 100 20.28 0.07 6.55
CA ARG A 100 20.39 1.35 7.26
C ARG A 100 19.09 2.16 7.18
N VAL A 101 18.45 2.18 6.00
CA VAL A 101 17.15 2.84 5.85
C VAL A 101 16.10 2.17 6.74
N CYS A 102 16.07 0.83 6.84
CA CYS A 102 15.16 0.14 7.78
C CYS A 102 15.40 0.57 9.23
N VAL A 103 16.67 0.74 9.65
CA VAL A 103 17.01 1.22 10.99
C VAL A 103 16.53 2.66 11.21
N VAL A 104 16.71 3.55 10.23
CA VAL A 104 16.20 4.93 10.32
C VAL A 104 14.67 4.94 10.40
N VAL A 105 13.98 4.14 9.59
CA VAL A 105 12.51 4.00 9.65
C VAL A 105 12.03 3.50 11.01
N GLU A 106 12.72 2.51 11.58
CA GLU A 106 12.41 2.00 12.92
C GLU A 106 12.64 3.08 13.99
N ARG A 107 13.71 3.86 13.88
CA ARG A 107 14.02 4.95 14.83
C ARG A 107 13.03 6.10 14.75
N LEU A 108 12.66 6.53 13.54
CA LEU A 108 11.78 7.69 13.35
C LEU A 108 10.31 7.37 13.64
N PHE A 109 9.85 6.17 13.27
CA PHE A 109 8.42 5.85 13.25
C PHE A 109 8.04 4.64 14.10
N GLY A 110 9.01 3.93 14.70
CA GLY A 110 8.75 2.68 15.42
C GLY A 110 8.31 1.52 14.52
N VAL A 111 8.38 1.68 13.20
CA VAL A 111 7.88 0.70 12.23
C VAL A 111 9.01 -0.20 11.75
N LYS A 112 8.93 -1.49 12.11
CA LYS A 112 9.86 -2.50 11.60
C LYS A 112 9.51 -2.91 10.17
N TYR A 113 10.50 -2.84 9.29
CA TYR A 113 10.43 -3.36 7.93
C TYR A 113 11.43 -4.48 7.71
N HIS A 114 11.00 -5.47 6.92
CA HIS A 114 11.94 -6.32 6.20
C HIS A 114 12.53 -5.53 5.02
N VAL A 115 13.81 -5.74 4.70
CA VAL A 115 14.52 -5.05 3.61
C VAL A 115 13.74 -5.14 2.29
N ASP A 116 13.26 -6.32 1.94
CA ASP A 116 12.50 -6.54 0.71
C ASP A 116 11.11 -5.90 0.72
N GLY A 117 10.55 -5.63 1.90
CA GLY A 117 9.28 -4.92 2.02
C GLY A 117 9.44 -3.40 1.87
N LEU A 118 10.57 -2.85 2.29
CA LEU A 118 10.85 -1.41 2.18
C LEU A 118 11.37 -1.03 0.78
N ARG A 119 12.13 -1.92 0.14
CA ARG A 119 12.77 -1.66 -1.16
C ARG A 119 11.80 -1.22 -2.27
N PRO A 120 10.61 -1.85 -2.47
CA PRO A 120 9.63 -1.36 -3.43
C PRO A 120 9.10 0.05 -3.11
N LYS A 121 8.91 0.36 -1.82
CA LYS A 121 8.46 1.67 -1.35
C LYS A 121 9.50 2.75 -1.66
N MET A 122 10.77 2.47 -1.38
CA MET A 122 11.87 3.39 -1.70
C MET A 122 12.02 3.61 -3.21
N ARG A 123 11.87 2.56 -4.02
CA ARG A 123 11.85 2.71 -5.49
C ARG A 123 10.69 3.59 -5.97
N ALA A 124 9.51 3.45 -5.39
CA ALA A 124 8.35 4.28 -5.73
C ALA A 124 8.57 5.75 -5.38
N LEU A 125 9.31 6.04 -4.30
CA LEU A 125 9.70 7.40 -3.89
C LEU A 125 10.92 7.96 -4.64
N GLY A 126 11.38 7.29 -5.71
CA GLY A 126 12.51 7.76 -6.52
C GLY A 126 13.90 7.47 -5.93
N LEU A 127 13.99 6.86 -4.75
CA LEU A 127 15.25 6.36 -4.18
C LEU A 127 15.69 5.09 -4.93
N THR A 128 16.32 5.30 -6.07
CA THR A 128 17.10 4.28 -6.77
C THR A 128 18.48 4.21 -6.11
N PRO A 129 19.15 3.04 -6.03
CA PRO A 129 20.53 2.96 -5.56
C PRO A 129 21.43 3.88 -6.41
N GLN A 130 21.74 5.06 -5.88
CA GLN A 130 22.63 6.02 -6.52
C GLN A 130 24.06 5.47 -6.41
N LYS A 131 24.71 5.22 -7.56
CA LYS A 131 26.15 4.96 -7.56
C LYS A 131 26.86 6.25 -7.12
N PRO A 132 27.86 6.20 -6.22
CA PRO A 132 28.49 7.40 -5.71
C PRO A 132 29.26 8.12 -6.81
N THR A 133 28.80 9.30 -7.21
CA THR A 133 29.64 10.32 -7.84
C THR A 133 30.32 11.09 -6.70
N LYS A 134 31.64 10.94 -6.56
CA LYS A 134 32.43 11.73 -5.60
C LYS A 134 32.14 13.21 -5.82
N ARG A 135 31.49 13.90 -4.88
CA ARG A 135 31.53 15.36 -4.77
C ARG A 135 31.10 15.81 -3.37
N ALA A 136 32.02 16.54 -2.74
CA ALA A 136 31.78 17.36 -1.56
C ALA A 136 30.90 18.55 -1.96
N ILE A 137 29.84 18.83 -1.19
CA ILE A 137 29.14 20.13 -1.21
C ILE A 137 28.66 20.43 0.22
N GLU A 138 28.87 21.68 0.59
CA GLU A 138 28.76 22.30 1.89
C GLU A 138 27.36 22.26 2.50
N ARG A 139 27.34 21.95 3.80
CA ARG A 139 26.51 22.51 4.88
C ARG A 139 25.35 23.43 4.49
N ASP A 140 24.16 23.02 4.92
CA ASP A 140 23.10 23.94 5.34
C ASP A 140 22.66 23.49 6.75
N ASP A 141 23.30 24.08 7.78
CA ASP A 141 23.36 23.58 9.16
C ASP A 141 22.20 24.10 10.06
N GLU A 142 21.15 24.74 9.54
CA GLU A 142 20.20 25.49 10.40
C GLU A 142 18.90 24.77 10.79
N GLN A 143 18.72 23.47 10.51
CA GLN A 143 17.57 22.69 11.01
C GLN A 143 17.95 21.58 12.00
N ILE A 144 19.14 21.66 12.61
CA ILE A 144 19.86 20.50 13.15
C ILE A 144 19.66 20.25 14.67
N GLU A 145 19.09 21.14 15.46
CA GLU A 145 19.24 21.02 16.93
C GLU A 145 18.13 20.33 17.74
N THR A 146 16.93 20.08 17.21
CA THR A 146 15.79 19.66 18.07
C THR A 146 15.50 18.17 18.11
N PHE A 147 16.00 17.34 17.20
CA PHE A 147 15.59 15.93 17.16
C PHE A 147 16.44 14.98 18.04
N ALA A 148 17.72 15.31 18.27
CA ALA A 148 18.67 14.40 18.91
C ALA A 148 18.52 14.29 20.45
N LYS A 149 17.72 15.15 21.10
CA LYS A 149 17.65 15.22 22.56
C LYS A 149 16.50 14.43 23.20
N GLU A 150 15.47 14.04 22.45
CA GLU A 150 14.25 13.48 23.07
C GLU A 150 14.00 11.98 22.85
N THR A 151 14.75 11.28 21.98
CA THR A 151 14.40 9.89 21.59
C THR A 151 15.50 8.84 21.77
N LEU A 152 16.36 9.00 22.78
CA LEU A 152 17.25 7.90 23.19
C LEU A 152 17.13 7.61 24.69
N PRO A 153 16.72 6.36 25.02
CA PRO A 153 17.51 5.57 25.92
C PRO A 153 18.14 4.37 25.22
N GLU A 154 19.36 4.10 25.66
CA GLU A 154 20.35 3.13 25.21
C GLU A 154 19.80 1.73 24.92
N ILE A 155 20.25 1.13 23.82
CA ILE A 155 20.27 -0.33 23.71
C ILE A 155 21.72 -0.79 23.61
N LYS A 156 22.14 -1.38 24.72
CA LYS A 156 23.43 -2.04 24.95
C LYS A 156 23.77 -3.02 23.83
N LYS A 157 25.05 -3.00 23.48
CA LYS A 157 25.80 -4.02 22.76
C LYS A 157 25.41 -5.43 23.24
N SER A 158 25.14 -6.33 22.30
CA SER A 158 25.59 -7.72 22.45
C SER A 158 26.23 -8.19 21.15
N ARG A 159 27.46 -8.65 21.32
CA ARG A 159 28.33 -9.30 20.34
C ARG A 159 28.44 -10.73 20.84
N SER A 160 28.06 -11.71 20.04
CA SER A 160 28.74 -13.00 19.93
C SER A 160 28.26 -13.72 18.68
#